data_AF-A0A4Y6RDW3-F1
#
_entry.id   AF-A0A4Y6RDW3-F1
#
_cell.length_a   1.000
_cell.length_b   1.000
_cell.length_c   1.000
_cell.angle_alpha   90.00
_cell.angle_beta   90.00
_cell.angle_gamma   90.00
#
_symmetry.space_group_name_H-M   'P 1'
#
loop_
_entity.id
_entity.type
_entity.pdbx_description
1 polymer ?
#
loop_
_entity_poly.entity_id
_entity_poly.type
_entity_poly.pdbx_seq_one_letter_code
_entity_poly.pdbx_strand_id
1 'polypeptide(L)'
;MNNDTDIQLSGPFKAIDGSGRAHDIKAIRIFDEGYGIIDVYVDFAAPLEAGAYKDKTLVGHILARLRSLGYVGPDFGHGDLGLQDKKLIVLEAPEEFSAFAISKGWKDLSAEFDED
;
A
#
# COMPACT_ATOMS: atom_id res chain seq x y z
N MET A 1 -17.03 -1.81 14.37
CA MET A 1 -15.76 -1.38 13.76
C MET A 1 -14.64 -1.62 14.77
N ASN A 2 -13.96 -2.76 14.70
CA ASN A 2 -12.73 -2.96 15.43
C ASN A 2 -11.59 -2.52 14.51
N ASN A 3 -10.82 -1.52 14.93
CA ASN A 3 -9.61 -1.02 14.25
C ASN A 3 -8.41 -1.97 14.45
N ASP A 4 -8.65 -3.23 14.82
CA ASP A 4 -7.58 -4.16 15.23
C ASP A 4 -6.80 -4.70 14.01
N THR A 5 -7.39 -4.60 12.81
CA THR A 5 -6.82 -5.10 11.56
C THR A 5 -6.23 -4.01 10.67
N ASP A 6 -6.33 -2.72 11.04
CA ASP A 6 -5.69 -1.66 10.27
C ASP A 6 -4.22 -1.53 10.70
N ILE A 7 -3.31 -1.76 9.76
CA ILE A 7 -1.87 -1.68 10.02
C ILE A 7 -1.30 -0.51 9.25
N GLN A 8 -0.96 0.54 9.99
CA GLN A 8 -0.30 1.71 9.42
C GLN A 8 1.19 1.45 9.22
N LEU A 9 1.61 1.42 7.95
CA LEU A 9 2.99 1.20 7.54
C LEU A 9 3.82 2.48 7.57
N SER A 10 3.21 3.64 7.32
CA SER A 10 3.90 4.92 7.26
C SER A 10 3.12 6.09 7.85
N GLY A 11 3.84 7.08 8.39
CA GLY A 11 3.30 8.42 8.66
C GLY A 11 3.31 9.33 7.42
N PRO A 12 2.84 10.58 7.55
CA PRO A 12 2.67 11.49 6.42
C PRO A 12 3.97 11.77 5.65
N PHE A 13 3.86 11.93 4.33
CA PHE A 13 4.96 12.31 3.46
C PHE A 13 4.45 12.96 2.17
N LYS A 14 5.36 13.52 1.38
CA LYS A 14 5.06 14.11 0.07
C LYS A 14 5.56 13.22 -1.04
N ALA A 15 4.75 13.07 -2.09
CA ALA A 15 5.14 12.44 -3.35
C ALA A 15 4.96 13.42 -4.52
N ILE A 16 5.66 13.18 -5.62
CA ILE A 16 5.60 14.02 -6.82
C ILE A 16 5.18 13.11 -7.98
N ASP A 17 4.25 13.56 -8.81
CA ASP A 17 3.83 12.83 -10.01
C ASP A 17 4.67 13.21 -11.24
N GLY A 18 4.41 12.56 -12.37
CA GLY A 18 5.14 12.81 -13.63
C GLY A 18 4.94 14.21 -14.20
N SER A 19 3.92 14.95 -13.75
CA SER A 19 3.70 16.35 -14.12
C SER A 19 4.47 17.35 -13.24
N GLY A 20 5.14 16.86 -12.19
CA GLY A 20 5.83 17.69 -11.20
C GLY A 20 4.92 18.22 -10.10
N ARG A 21 3.66 17.77 -10.03
CA ARG A 21 2.73 18.18 -8.98
C ARG A 21 3.01 17.39 -7.70
N ALA A 22 3.05 18.12 -6.58
CA ALA A 22 3.20 17.53 -5.26
C ALA A 22 1.86 17.05 -4.69
N HIS A 23 1.88 15.87 -4.07
CA HIS A 23 0.76 15.24 -3.41
C HIS A 23 1.08 15.00 -1.94
N ASP A 24 0.18 15.43 -1.06
CA ASP A 24 0.25 15.18 0.37
C ASP A 24 -0.39 13.83 0.70
N ILE A 25 0.44 12.88 1.14
CA ILE A 25 0.01 11.54 1.56
C ILE A 25 -0.05 11.52 3.09
N LYS A 26 -1.16 11.01 3.61
CA LYS A 26 -1.43 10.90 5.06
C LYS A 26 -0.79 9.66 5.65
N ALA A 27 -0.94 8.52 4.98
CA ALA A 27 -0.45 7.24 5.44
C ALA A 27 -0.37 6.24 4.29
N ILE A 28 0.37 5.16 4.53
CA ILE A 28 0.27 3.91 3.79
C ILE A 28 -0.22 2.87 4.79
N ARG A 29 -1.24 2.10 4.43
CA ARG A 29 -1.89 1.13 5.31
C ARG A 29 -2.11 -0.19 4.56
N ILE A 30 -2.24 -1.26 5.32
CA ILE A 30 -2.75 -2.55 4.88
C ILE A 30 -3.82 -3.00 5.87
N PHE A 31 -4.69 -3.90 5.43
CA PHE A 31 -5.64 -4.55 6.32
C PHE A 31 -5.24 -6.01 6.57
N ASP A 32 -5.31 -6.42 7.82
CA ASP A 32 -5.14 -7.80 8.25
C ASP A 32 -6.45 -8.56 8.00
N GLU A 33 -6.64 -9.02 6.77
CA GLU A 33 -7.73 -9.92 6.39
C GLU A 33 -7.37 -11.41 6.56
N GLY A 34 -6.12 -11.69 6.94
CA GLY A 34 -5.63 -13.02 7.33
C GLY A 34 -5.35 -14.00 6.19
N TYR A 35 -5.83 -13.78 4.96
CA TYR A 35 -5.61 -14.71 3.85
C TYR A 35 -5.36 -13.98 2.53
N GLY A 36 -4.36 -14.43 1.76
CA GLY A 36 -4.21 -14.09 0.35
C GLY A 36 -3.34 -12.85 0.08
N ILE A 37 -3.67 -12.16 -1.03
CA ILE A 37 -2.90 -11.04 -1.57
C ILE A 37 -3.10 -9.80 -0.69
N ILE A 38 -2.01 -9.07 -0.43
CA ILE A 38 -2.06 -7.85 0.39
C ILE A 38 -2.32 -6.64 -0.51
N ASP A 39 -3.48 -6.03 -0.36
CA ASP A 39 -3.76 -4.70 -0.92
C ASP A 39 -3.11 -3.60 -0.06
N VAL A 40 -2.39 -2.69 -0.71
CA VAL A 40 -1.72 -1.56 -0.07
C VAL A 40 -2.44 -0.26 -0.38
N TYR A 41 -2.96 0.35 0.68
CA TYR A 41 -3.81 1.54 0.65
C TYR A 41 -2.96 2.78 0.90
N VAL A 42 -3.05 3.76 0.00
CA VAL A 42 -2.31 5.02 0.08
C VAL A 42 -3.29 6.17 0.19
N ASP A 43 -3.39 6.78 1.38
CA ASP A 43 -4.37 7.82 1.66
C ASP A 43 -3.84 9.22 1.31
N PHE A 44 -4.56 9.95 0.49
CA PHE A 44 -4.21 11.31 0.08
C PHE A 44 -5.00 12.37 0.86
N ALA A 45 -4.37 13.52 1.12
CA ALA A 45 -5.03 14.64 1.78
C ALA A 45 -6.06 15.32 0.87
N ALA A 46 -5.73 15.47 -0.40
CA ALA A 46 -6.55 16.11 -1.42
C ALA A 46 -7.03 15.10 -2.48
N PRO A 47 -8.12 15.39 -3.21
CA PRO A 47 -8.55 14.56 -4.33
C PRO A 47 -7.48 14.48 -5.42
N LEU A 48 -7.35 13.29 -5.99
CA LEU A 48 -6.50 12.95 -7.11
C LEU A 48 -7.24 13.10 -8.43
N GLU A 49 -6.46 13.23 -9.50
CA GLU A 49 -6.99 13.11 -10.86
C GLU A 49 -7.29 11.65 -11.20
N ALA A 50 -8.24 11.44 -12.11
CA ALA A 50 -8.61 10.10 -12.55
C ALA A 50 -7.39 9.38 -13.16
N GLY A 51 -7.10 8.18 -12.68
CA GLY A 51 -5.97 7.39 -13.18
C GLY A 51 -4.62 7.70 -12.54
N ALA A 52 -4.55 8.48 -11.46
CA ALA A 52 -3.30 8.78 -10.75
C ALA A 52 -2.49 7.52 -10.35
N TYR A 53 -3.16 6.39 -10.08
CA TYR A 53 -2.53 5.09 -9.82
C TYR A 53 -1.70 4.52 -10.98
N LYS A 54 -1.83 5.09 -12.19
CA LYS A 54 -1.02 4.73 -13.36
C LYS A 54 0.23 5.60 -13.51
N ASP A 55 0.35 6.68 -12.73
CA ASP A 55 1.52 7.54 -12.78
C ASP A 55 2.71 6.84 -12.13
N LYS A 56 3.65 6.38 -12.96
CA LYS A 56 4.82 5.64 -12.53
C LYS A 56 5.74 6.44 -11.61
N THR A 57 5.75 7.77 -11.73
CA THR A 57 6.57 8.64 -10.87
C THR A 57 5.97 8.70 -9.48
N LEU A 58 4.65 8.89 -9.39
CA LEU A 58 3.91 8.90 -8.14
C LEU A 58 4.02 7.55 -7.42
N VAL A 59 3.75 6.44 -8.14
CA VAL A 59 3.89 5.08 -7.62
C VAL A 59 5.35 4.80 -7.21
N GLY A 60 6.32 5.23 -8.00
CA GLY A 60 7.74 5.11 -7.66
C GLY A 60 8.12 5.82 -6.35
N HIS A 61 7.58 7.01 -6.09
CA HIS A 61 7.79 7.71 -4.81
C HIS A 61 7.15 7.00 -3.63
N ILE A 62 5.97 6.39 -3.81
CA ILE A 62 5.31 5.57 -2.79
C ILE A 62 6.16 4.33 -2.48
N LEU A 63 6.66 3.64 -3.49
CA LEU A 63 7.52 2.45 -3.32
C LEU A 63 8.86 2.82 -2.69
N ALA A 64 9.45 3.96 -3.06
CA ALA A 64 10.65 4.49 -2.41
C ALA A 64 10.40 4.75 -0.91
N ARG A 65 9.20 5.21 -0.54
CA ARG A 65 8.82 5.38 0.87
C ARG A 65 8.76 4.03 1.58
N LEU A 66 8.12 3.02 1.01
CA LEU A 66 8.11 1.66 1.57
C LEU A 66 9.51 1.08 1.75
N ARG A 67 10.38 1.26 0.74
CA ARG A 67 11.79 0.85 0.80
C ARG A 67 12.56 1.52 1.94
N SER A 68 12.32 2.82 2.15
CA SER A 68 12.92 3.53 3.29
C SER A 68 12.46 3.02 4.65
N LEU A 69 11.34 2.31 4.71
CA LEU A 69 10.76 1.74 5.94
C LEU A 69 11.18 0.29 6.18
N GLY A 70 11.94 -0.29 5.24
CA GLY A 70 12.50 -1.64 5.32
C GLY A 70 11.98 -2.63 4.29
N TYR A 71 11.08 -2.23 3.37
CA TYR A 71 10.63 -3.15 2.31
C TYR A 71 11.75 -3.41 1.30
N VAL A 72 12.03 -4.69 1.04
CA VAL A 72 12.98 -5.15 0.03
C VAL A 72 12.26 -6.16 -0.85
N GLY A 73 12.00 -5.80 -2.10
CA GLY A 73 11.27 -6.64 -3.04
C GLY A 73 10.90 -5.92 -4.34
N PRO A 74 10.16 -6.59 -5.23
CA PRO A 74 9.75 -6.03 -6.52
C PRO A 74 8.80 -4.83 -6.37
N ASP A 75 8.61 -4.10 -7.47
CA ASP A 75 7.62 -3.03 -7.55
C ASP A 75 6.19 -3.60 -7.50
N PHE A 76 5.24 -2.81 -7.02
CA PHE A 76 3.85 -3.24 -6.90
C PHE A 76 3.09 -3.18 -8.22
N GLY A 77 2.06 -4.00 -8.32
CA GLY A 77 1.09 -3.99 -9.41
C GLY A 77 0.00 -2.92 -9.23
N HIS A 78 -0.92 -2.89 -10.19
CA HIS A 78 -2.14 -2.11 -10.05
C HIS A 78 -3.13 -2.89 -9.17
N GLY A 79 -3.62 -2.27 -8.10
CA GLY A 79 -4.73 -2.82 -7.33
C GLY A 79 -6.04 -2.78 -8.11
N ASP A 80 -7.07 -3.45 -7.60
CA ASP A 80 -8.38 -3.52 -8.26
C ASP A 80 -8.96 -2.12 -8.54
N LEU A 81 -9.49 -1.93 -9.75
CA LEU A 81 -10.07 -0.66 -10.19
C LEU A 81 -11.31 -0.28 -9.36
N GLY A 82 -12.04 -1.26 -8.82
CA GLY A 82 -13.19 -1.04 -7.96
C GLY A 82 -12.84 -0.50 -6.57
N LEU A 83 -11.57 -0.62 -6.15
CA LEU A 83 -11.08 -0.14 -4.85
C LEU A 83 -10.46 1.26 -4.92
N GLN A 84 -10.19 1.77 -6.12
CA GLN A 84 -9.65 3.11 -6.30
C GLN A 84 -10.70 4.16 -5.92
N ASP A 85 -10.29 5.20 -5.19
CA ASP A 85 -11.16 6.33 -4.85
C ASP A 85 -10.46 7.66 -5.10
N LYS A 86 -11.23 8.74 -5.16
CA LYS A 86 -10.71 10.11 -5.37
C LYS A 86 -9.60 10.50 -4.38
N LYS A 87 -9.50 9.90 -3.20
CA LYS A 87 -8.42 10.20 -2.21
C LYS A 87 -7.60 8.97 -1.82
N LEU A 88 -7.69 7.90 -2.60
CA LEU A 88 -7.08 6.63 -2.28
C LEU A 88 -6.51 5.99 -3.54
N ILE A 89 -5.25 5.59 -3.45
CA ILE A 89 -4.69 4.63 -4.42
C ILE A 89 -4.57 3.29 -3.71
N VAL A 90 -5.03 2.23 -4.38
CA VAL A 90 -4.81 0.85 -3.95
C VAL A 90 -3.82 0.19 -4.91
N LEU A 91 -2.80 -0.44 -4.35
CA LEU A 91 -1.76 -1.16 -5.08
C LEU A 91 -1.77 -2.63 -4.66
N GLU A 92 -1.61 -3.52 -5.64
CA GLU A 92 -1.46 -4.95 -5.38
C GLU A 92 -0.01 -5.24 -5.00
N ALA A 93 0.23 -5.70 -3.78
CA ALA A 93 1.57 -6.07 -3.35
C ALA A 93 1.96 -7.45 -3.88
N PRO A 94 3.25 -7.64 -4.26
CA PRO A 94 3.77 -8.95 -4.62
C PRO A 94 3.88 -9.85 -3.37
N GLU A 95 3.99 -11.16 -3.59
CA GLU A 95 4.10 -12.16 -2.51
C GLU A 95 5.26 -11.86 -1.55
N GLU A 96 6.40 -11.36 -2.03
CA GLU A 96 7.55 -11.03 -1.18
C GLU A 96 7.27 -9.88 -0.20
N PHE A 97 6.19 -9.12 -0.40
CA PHE A 97 5.79 -8.08 0.54
C PHE A 97 5.30 -8.65 1.89
N SER A 98 4.81 -9.90 1.91
CA SER A 98 4.34 -10.59 3.12
C SER A 98 5.37 -10.52 4.27
N ALA A 99 6.65 -10.80 4.01
CA ALA A 99 7.70 -10.73 5.02
C ALA A 99 7.83 -9.33 5.66
N PHE A 100 7.70 -8.27 4.85
CA PHE A 100 7.68 -6.91 5.35
C PHE A 100 6.40 -6.62 6.14
N ALA A 101 5.23 -7.04 5.64
CA ALA A 101 3.95 -6.87 6.32
C ALA A 101 3.93 -7.56 7.69
N ILE A 102 4.44 -8.80 7.79
CA ILE A 102 4.59 -9.55 9.05
C ILE A 102 5.48 -8.76 10.03
N SER A 103 6.58 -8.18 9.56
CA SER A 103 7.45 -7.33 10.40
C SER A 103 6.75 -6.08 10.96
N LYS A 104 5.61 -5.68 10.36
CA LYS A 104 4.76 -4.56 10.80
C LYS A 104 3.53 -5.01 11.59
N GLY A 105 3.34 -6.31 11.79
CA GLY A 105 2.27 -6.88 12.60
C GLY A 105 1.12 -7.53 11.82
N TRP A 106 1.27 -7.73 10.50
CA TRP A 106 0.29 -8.50 9.72
C TRP A 106 0.37 -9.98 10.11
N LYS A 107 -0.78 -10.62 10.32
CA LYS A 107 -0.85 -12.02 10.67
C LYS A 107 -1.05 -12.83 9.40
N ASP A 108 -0.04 -13.60 9.04
CA ASP A 108 -0.19 -14.62 8.00
C ASP A 108 -1.03 -15.77 8.58
N LEU A 109 -2.36 -15.69 8.45
CA LEU A 109 -3.23 -16.78 8.88
C LEU A 109 -3.30 -17.88 7.82
N SER A 110 -2.79 -17.69 6.60
CA SER A 110 -2.66 -18.79 5.62
C SER A 110 -1.66 -19.84 6.09
N ALA A 111 -0.55 -19.42 6.72
CA ALA A 111 0.44 -20.34 7.26
C ALA A 111 -0.11 -21.27 8.37
N GLU A 112 -1.20 -20.90 9.03
CA GLU A 112 -1.84 -21.73 10.06
C GLU A 112 -2.72 -22.87 9.49
N PHE A 113 -2.96 -22.90 8.17
CA PHE A 113 -3.87 -23.86 7.52
C PHE A 113 -3.15 -24.81 6.54
N ASP A 114 -1.82 -24.67 6.36
CA ASP A 114 -0.99 -25.57 5.55
C ASP A 114 -0.50 -26.82 6.34
N GLU A 115 -0.90 -26.99 7.60
CA GLU A 115 -0.67 -28.22 8.39
C GLU A 115 -1.90 -29.15 8.37
N ASP A 116 -2.11 -29.90 7.28
CA ASP A 116 -2.75 -31.25 7.29
C ASP A 116 -2.23 -32.15 6.16
#